data_AF-A0A1S2WAV7-F1
#
_entry.id   AF-A0A1S2WAV7-F1
#
_cell.length_a   1.000
_cell.length_b   1.000
_cell.length_c   1.000
_cell.angle_alpha   90.00
_cell.angle_beta   90.00
_cell.angle_gamma   90.00
#
_symmetry.space_group_name_H-M   'P 1'
#
loop_
_entity.id
_entity.type
_entity.pdbx_description
1 polymer ?
#
loop_
_entity_poly.entity_id
_entity_poly.type
_entity_poly.pdbx_seq_one_letter_code
_entity_poly.pdbx_strand_id
1 'polypeptide(L)'
;MRTDEELFQQIELKNRYALELLYDRYEKSLYLLLTRMLSDERRIQLTLKQIFHDVWTNPKRYASIHGYLISAVKQVRSQREPVG
;
A
#
# COMPACT_ATOMS: atom_id res chain seq x y z
N MET A 1 -21.27 2.12 5.45
CA MET A 1 -19.82 2.20 5.12
C MET A 1 -19.15 1.02 5.77
N ARG A 2 -18.32 0.25 5.05
CA ARG A 2 -17.48 -0.80 5.67
C ARG A 2 -16.25 -0.20 6.33
N THR A 3 -15.86 -0.68 7.49
CA THR A 3 -14.62 -0.30 8.16
C THR A 3 -13.41 -0.88 7.42
N ASP A 4 -12.22 -0.34 7.67
CA ASP A 4 -11.00 -0.92 7.09
C ASP A 4 -10.80 -2.36 7.57
N GLU A 5 -11.05 -2.63 8.85
CA GLU A 5 -10.94 -3.98 9.42
C GLU A 5 -11.85 -4.98 8.68
N GLU A 6 -13.09 -4.60 8.40
CA GLU A 6 -14.00 -5.43 7.59
C GLU A 6 -13.48 -5.63 6.16
N LEU A 7 -12.89 -4.60 5.55
CA LEU A 7 -12.30 -4.72 4.22
C LEU A 7 -11.09 -5.68 4.25
N PHE A 8 -10.21 -5.59 5.25
CA PHE A 8 -9.07 -6.51 5.42
C PHE A 8 -9.52 -7.96 5.61
N GLN A 9 -10.55 -8.21 6.43
CA GLN A 9 -11.15 -9.54 6.59
C GLN A 9 -11.72 -10.08 5.28
N GLN A 10 -12.38 -9.22 4.48
CA GLN A 10 -12.92 -9.62 3.19
C GLN A 10 -11.82 -9.88 2.16
N ILE A 11 -10.73 -9.10 2.17
CA ILE A 11 -9.55 -9.32 1.32
C ILE A 11 -8.88 -10.66 1.64
N GLU A 12 -8.83 -11.05 2.92
CA GLU A 12 -8.37 -12.38 3.34
C GLU A 12 -9.19 -13.49 2.68
N LEU A 13 -10.51 -13.33 2.61
CA LEU A 13 -11.43 -14.23 1.91
C LEU A 13 -11.35 -14.11 0.37
N LYS A 14 -10.31 -13.47 -0.16
CA LYS A 14 -10.08 -13.21 -1.59
C LYS A 14 -11.24 -12.47 -2.27
N ASN A 15 -11.95 -11.64 -1.51
CA ASN A 15 -12.95 -10.74 -2.07
C ASN A 15 -12.27 -9.56 -2.77
N ARG A 16 -12.15 -9.64 -4.10
CA ARG A 16 -11.54 -8.59 -4.92
C ARG A 16 -12.24 -7.23 -4.78
N TYR A 17 -13.56 -7.22 -4.62
CA TYR A 17 -14.31 -5.97 -4.45
C TYR A 17 -13.92 -5.23 -3.17
N ALA A 18 -13.54 -5.95 -2.11
CA ALA A 18 -13.05 -5.32 -0.88
C ALA A 18 -11.69 -4.63 -1.09
N LEU A 19 -10.82 -5.20 -1.94
CA LEU A 19 -9.56 -4.57 -2.33
C LEU A 19 -9.80 -3.29 -3.15
N GLU A 20 -10.75 -3.32 -4.09
CA GLU A 20 -11.13 -2.16 -4.91
C GLU A 20 -11.69 -1.03 -4.04
N LEU A 21 -12.58 -1.34 -3.09
CA LEU A 21 -13.08 -0.35 -2.13
C LEU A 21 -11.97 0.25 -1.25
N LEU A 22 -10.98 -0.56 -0.86
CA LEU A 22 -9.82 -0.06 -0.10
C LEU A 22 -8.93 0.82 -0.98
N TYR A 23 -8.76 0.46 -2.26
CA TYR A 23 -8.05 1.26 -3.25
C TYR A 23 -8.70 2.62 -3.44
N ASP A 24 -9.99 2.66 -3.78
CA ASP A 24 -10.75 3.89 -4.01
C ASP A 24 -10.70 4.84 -2.79
N ARG A 25 -10.70 4.27 -1.58
CA ARG A 25 -10.62 5.02 -0.32
C ARG A 25 -9.24 5.67 -0.11
N TYR A 26 -8.17 4.97 -0.47
CA TYR A 26 -6.81 5.33 -0.05
C TYR A 26 -5.90 5.84 -1.17
N GLU A 27 -6.20 5.57 -2.44
CA GLU A 27 -5.35 5.91 -3.59
C GLU A 27 -4.87 7.36 -3.54
N LYS A 28 -5.80 8.32 -3.49
CA LYS A 28 -5.50 9.75 -3.54
C LYS A 28 -4.63 10.21 -2.37
N SER A 29 -4.95 9.75 -1.16
CA SER A 29 -4.24 10.13 0.07
C SER A 29 -2.84 9.51 0.12
N LEU A 30 -2.70 8.24 -0.27
CA LEU A 30 -1.41 7.56 -0.36
C LEU A 30 -0.54 8.17 -1.45
N TYR A 31 -1.12 8.48 -2.62
CA TYR A 31 -0.40 9.14 -3.71
C TYR A 31 0.19 10.49 -3.27
N LEU A 32 -0.62 11.34 -2.64
CA LEU A 32 -0.18 12.64 -2.11
C LEU A 32 0.88 12.51 -1.02
N LEU A 33 0.86 11.44 -0.23
CA LEU A 33 1.88 11.20 0.78
C LEU A 33 3.20 10.71 0.14
N LEU A 34 3.10 9.82 -0.84
CA LEU A 34 4.25 9.31 -1.58
C LEU A 34 4.96 10.41 -2.39
N THR A 35 4.24 11.37 -2.99
CA THR A 35 4.85 12.51 -3.69
C THR A 35 5.68 13.41 -2.77
N ARG A 36 5.39 13.43 -1.47
CA ARG A 36 6.19 14.16 -0.47
C ARG A 36 7.44 13.38 -0.03
N MET A 37 7.45 12.06 -0.21
CA MET A 37 8.51 11.18 0.26
C MET A 37 9.46 10.71 -0.84
N LEU A 38 9.00 10.71 -2.09
CA LEU A 38 9.69 10.21 -3.27
C LEU A 38 9.67 11.29 -4.36
N SER A 39 10.80 11.50 -5.02
CA SER A 39 10.97 12.53 -6.05
C SER A 39 10.66 12.05 -7.49
N ASP A 40 10.31 10.77 -7.67
CA ASP A 40 10.16 10.14 -8.98
C ASP A 40 8.74 9.56 -9.11
N GLU A 41 7.98 10.04 -10.08
CA GLU A 41 6.61 9.62 -10.36
C GLU A 41 6.49 8.12 -10.63
N ARG A 42 7.44 7.52 -11.36
CA ARG A 42 7.44 6.07 -11.59
C ARG A 42 7.59 5.31 -10.28
N ARG A 43 8.48 5.78 -9.40
CA ARG A 43 8.65 5.17 -8.07
C ARG A 43 7.39 5.32 -7.23
N ILE A 44 6.71 6.45 -7.29
CA ILE A 44 5.44 6.67 -6.58
C ILE A 44 4.39 5.66 -7.05
N GLN A 45 4.19 5.54 -8.36
CA GLN A 45 3.22 4.62 -8.96
C GLN A 45 3.55 3.15 -8.64
N LEU A 46 4.83 2.78 -8.70
CA LEU A 46 5.29 1.43 -8.33
C LEU A 46 5.07 1.14 -6.84
N THR A 47 5.39 2.10 -5.96
CA THR A 47 5.19 1.95 -4.52
C THR A 47 3.71 1.79 -4.18
N LEU A 48 2.85 2.58 -4.82
CA LEU A 48 1.40 2.48 -4.64
C LEU A 48 0.88 1.10 -5.06
N LYS A 49 1.28 0.62 -6.25
CA LYS A 49 0.93 -0.73 -6.72
C LYS A 49 1.44 -1.81 -5.77
N GLN A 50 2.66 -1.68 -5.25
CA GLN A 50 3.23 -2.63 -4.30
C GLN A 50 2.43 -2.68 -3.00
N ILE A 51 1.97 -1.54 -2.47
CA ILE A 51 1.16 -1.49 -1.26
C ILE A 51 -0.10 -2.35 -1.42
N PHE A 52 -0.87 -2.14 -2.49
CA PHE A 52 -2.10 -2.90 -2.71
C PHE A 52 -1.86 -4.36 -3.10
N HIS A 53 -0.74 -4.64 -3.78
CA HIS A 53 -0.29 -6.00 -4.02
C HIS A 53 0.02 -6.74 -2.71
N ASP A 54 0.73 -6.10 -1.77
CA ASP A 54 1.05 -6.67 -0.47
C ASP A 54 -0.20 -6.88 0.39
N VAL A 55 -1.15 -5.95 0.35
CA VAL A 55 -2.45 -6.11 1.02
C VAL A 55 -3.20 -7.32 0.45
N TRP A 56 -3.20 -7.52 -0.87
CA TRP A 56 -3.87 -8.67 -1.50
C TRP A 56 -3.21 -10.02 -1.20
N THR A 57 -1.88 -10.04 -1.22
CA THR A 57 -1.10 -11.28 -1.06
C THR A 57 -0.99 -11.70 0.40
N ASN A 58 -0.81 -10.75 1.31
CA ASN A 58 -0.65 -11.02 2.74
C ASN A 58 -1.39 -9.98 3.61
N PRO A 59 -2.75 -9.97 3.60
CA PRO A 59 -3.56 -8.94 4.27
C PRO A 59 -3.36 -8.87 5.79
N LYS A 60 -2.85 -9.93 6.42
CA LYS A 60 -2.57 -9.98 7.86
C LYS A 60 -1.20 -9.45 8.26
N ARG A 61 -0.34 -9.08 7.28
CA ARG A 61 1.02 -8.61 7.56
C ARG A 61 1.03 -7.37 8.46
N TYR A 62 0.05 -6.49 8.25
CA TYR A 62 -0.16 -5.30 9.07
C TYR A 62 -1.64 -5.12 9.36
N ALA A 63 -1.95 -4.56 10.54
CA ALA A 63 -3.32 -4.28 10.96
C ALA A 63 -3.99 -3.12 10.19
N SER A 64 -3.24 -2.33 9.43
CA SER A 64 -3.77 -1.21 8.65
C SER A 64 -2.92 -0.88 7.43
N ILE A 65 -3.49 -0.10 6.52
CA ILE A 65 -2.84 0.37 5.29
C ILE A 65 -1.54 1.15 5.57
N HIS A 66 -1.45 1.82 6.72
CA HIS A 66 -0.25 2.57 7.12
C HIS A 66 0.97 1.68 7.34
N GLY A 67 0.78 0.45 7.83
CA GLY A 67 1.87 -0.52 7.99
C GLY A 67 2.48 -0.92 6.64
N TYR A 68 1.63 -1.16 5.63
CA TYR A 68 2.07 -1.44 4.26
C TYR A 68 2.79 -0.26 3.64
N LEU A 69 2.27 0.96 3.82
CA LEU A 69 2.92 2.18 3.36
C LEU A 69 4.33 2.32 3.95
N ILE A 70 4.49 2.19 5.27
CA ILE A 70 5.79 2.32 5.94
C ILE A 70 6.76 1.26 5.42
N SER A 71 6.30 0.02 5.27
CA SER A 71 7.10 -1.08 4.71
C SER A 71 7.56 -0.78 3.28
N ALA A 72 6.63 -0.37 2.41
CA ALA A 72 6.92 -0.09 1.01
C ALA A 72 7.90 1.08 0.85
N VAL A 73 7.72 2.16 1.63
CA VAL A 73 8.65 3.31 1.60
C VAL A 73 10.04 2.92 2.12
N LYS A 74 10.13 2.11 3.18
CA LYS A 74 11.43 1.60 3.68
C LYS A 74 12.16 0.80 2.60
N GLN A 75 11.45 -0.10 1.91
CA GLN A 75 12.03 -0.91 0.84
C GLN A 75 12.56 -0.06 -0.32
N VAL A 76 11.77 0.92 -0.78
CA VAL A 76 12.16 1.83 -1.87
C VAL A 76 13.34 2.71 -1.51
N ARG A 77 13.48 3.09 -0.23
CA ARG A 77 14.64 3.87 0.25
C ARG A 77 15.90 3.02 0.36
N SER A 78 15.79 1.77 0.83
CA SER A 78 16.92 0.84 0.90
C SER A 78 17.48 0.47 -0.47
N GLN A 79 16.63 0.40 -1.50
CA GLN A 79 17.07 0.24 -2.90
C GLN A 79 17.87 1.44 -3.46
N ARG A 80 17.99 2.55 -2.72
CA ARG A 80 18.82 3.71 -3.10
C ARG A 80 20.23 3.66 -2.54
N GLU A 81 20.55 2.74 -1.65
CA GLU A 81 21.93 2.57 -1.16
C GLU A 81 22.67 1.65 -2.14
N PRO A 82 23.55 2.16 -3.02
CA PRO A 82 24.55 1.28 -3.59
C PRO A 82 25.38 0.77 -2.40
N VAL A 83 25.52 -0.55 -2.31
CA VAL A 83 26.60 -1.15 -1.52
C VAL A 83 27.87 -0.52 -2.08
N GLY A 84 28.56 0.24 -1.24
CA GLY A 84 29.79 0.96 -1.59
C GLY A 84 30.91 0.05 -2.03
#